data_AF-L1NKP8-F1
#
_entry.id   AF-L1NKP8-F1
#
_cell.length_a   1.000
_cell.length_b   1.000
_cell.length_c   1.000
_cell.angle_alpha   90.00
_cell.angle_beta   90.00
_cell.angle_gamma   90.00
#
_symmetry.space_group_name_H-M   'P 1'
#
loop_
_entity.id
_entity.type
_entity.pdbx_description
1 polymer ?
#
loop_
_entity_poly.entity_id
_entity_poly.type
_entity_poly.pdbx_seq_one_letter_code
_entity_poly.pdbx_strand_id
1 'polypeptide(L)'
;MPYIITITDNNPQALAFVEYAKKLDFTKVSMSKEVDEIISYNDDLEEDEYGIPIKYREEIMAMSKESNRNIARRWREDLAKKKEKQAI
;
A
#
# COMPACT_ATOMS: atom_id res chain seq x y z
N MET A 1 29.50 -27.42 -7.41
CA MET A 1 28.24 -27.42 -8.20
C MET A 1 27.14 -26.88 -7.30
N PRO A 2 26.37 -25.87 -7.72
CA PRO A 2 25.26 -25.36 -6.91
C PRO A 2 24.08 -26.33 -6.93
N TYR A 3 23.43 -26.54 -5.79
CA TYR A 3 22.24 -27.38 -5.63
C TYR A 3 21.03 -26.51 -5.26
N ILE A 4 19.85 -26.85 -5.79
CA ILE A 4 18.58 -26.17 -5.51
C ILE A 4 17.72 -27.11 -4.67
N ILE A 5 17.27 -26.64 -3.51
CA ILE A 5 16.37 -27.37 -2.61
C ILE A 5 15.04 -26.63 -2.59
N THR A 6 13.95 -27.33 -2.92
CA THR A 6 12.58 -26.78 -2.85
C THR A 6 11.94 -27.25 -1.54
N ILE A 7 11.52 -26.29 -0.72
CA ILE A 7 10.85 -26.55 0.56
C ILE A 7 9.35 -26.26 0.36
N THR A 8 8.50 -27.25 0.57
CA THR A 8 7.04 -27.09 0.51
C THR A 8 6.48 -26.59 1.85
N ASP A 9 5.47 -25.72 1.82
CA ASP A 9 4.76 -25.16 2.97
C ASP A 9 3.80 -26.16 3.67
N ASN A 10 3.53 -27.29 3.04
CA ASN A 10 2.62 -28.35 3.54
C ASN A 10 3.07 -29.06 4.83
N ASN A 11 4.25 -28.77 5.37
CA ASN A 11 4.76 -29.41 6.58
C ASN A 11 5.17 -28.35 7.63
N PRO A 12 4.67 -28.40 8.88
CA PRO A 12 5.10 -27.49 9.96
C PRO A 12 6.61 -27.52 10.25
N GLN A 13 7.32 -28.57 9.86
CA GLN A 13 8.78 -28.69 9.99
C GLN A 13 9.55 -27.86 8.95
N ALA A 14 8.90 -27.38 7.89
CA ALA A 14 9.53 -26.57 6.84
C ALA A 14 10.19 -25.31 7.40
N LEU A 15 9.51 -24.61 8.32
CA LEU A 15 10.03 -23.40 8.96
C LEU A 15 11.29 -23.69 9.80
N ALA A 16 11.25 -24.75 10.61
CA ALA A 16 12.39 -25.16 11.44
C ALA A 16 13.62 -25.55 10.60
N PHE A 17 13.40 -26.18 9.44
CA PHE A 17 14.48 -26.50 8.50
C PHE A 17 15.07 -25.24 7.85
N VAL A 18 14.23 -24.25 7.48
CA VAL A 18 14.68 -22.95 6.98
C VAL A 18 15.56 -22.23 8.00
N GLU A 19 15.14 -22.20 9.28
CA GLU A 19 15.92 -21.60 10.36
C GLU A 19 17.26 -22.31 10.60
N TYR A 20 17.27 -23.64 10.54
CA TYR A 20 18.49 -24.43 10.62
C TYR A 20 19.43 -24.13 9.44
N ALA A 21 18.90 -24.12 8.22
CA ALA A 21 19.66 -23.82 7.00
C ALA A 21 20.28 -22.41 7.04
N LYS A 22 19.60 -21.42 7.62
CA LYS A 22 20.13 -20.06 7.82
C LYS A 22 21.33 -20.00 8.78
N LYS A 23 21.48 -20.96 9.70
CA LYS A 23 22.62 -21.02 10.65
C LYS A 23 23.88 -21.62 10.02
N LEU A 24 23.77 -22.26 8.86
CA LEU A 24 24.90 -22.87 8.16
C LEU A 24 25.60 -21.81 7.30
N ASP A 25 26.92 -21.70 7.45
CA ASP A 25 27.78 -20.72 6.76
C ASP A 25 27.92 -20.97 5.26
N PHE A 26 27.70 -22.19 4.81
CA PHE A 26 27.76 -22.59 3.40
C PHE A 26 26.42 -22.50 2.66
N THR A 27 25.34 -22.05 3.31
CA THR A 27 23.99 -22.05 2.72
C THR A 27 23.49 -20.63 2.47
N LYS A 28 22.92 -20.38 1.28
CA LYS A 28 22.26 -19.11 0.92
C LYS A 28 20.76 -19.33 0.81
N VAL A 29 20.01 -18.90 1.82
CA VAL A 29 18.55 -18.93 1.84
C VAL A 29 18.01 -17.58 1.36
N SER A 30 17.35 -17.56 0.21
CA SER A 30 16.63 -16.39 -0.32
C SER A 30 15.15 -16.71 -0.44
N MET A 31 14.27 -15.82 0.05
CA MET A 31 12.85 -15.89 -0.28
C MET A 31 12.64 -15.48 -1.75
N SER A 32 11.61 -16.04 -2.38
CA SER A 32 11.23 -15.67 -3.74
C SER A 32 10.74 -14.22 -3.79
N LYS A 33 11.19 -13.47 -4.80
CA LYS A 33 10.91 -12.04 -5.03
C LYS A 33 9.45 -11.60 -4.86
N GLU A 34 8.49 -12.49 -5.13
CA GLU A 34 7.06 -12.18 -4.97
C GLU A 34 6.69 -11.79 -3.53
N VAL A 35 7.37 -12.36 -2.52
CA VAL A 35 7.11 -12.01 -1.12
C VAL A 35 7.87 -10.75 -0.71
N ASP A 36 9.07 -10.52 -1.25
CA ASP A 36 9.85 -9.30 -1.00
C ASP A 36 9.16 -8.05 -1.57
N GLU A 37 8.50 -8.15 -2.73
CA GLU A 37 7.72 -7.03 -3.27
C GLU A 37 6.54 -6.68 -2.35
N ILE A 38 5.82 -7.68 -1.84
CA ILE A 38 4.70 -7.47 -0.92
C ILE A 38 5.16 -6.85 0.41
N ILE A 39 6.30 -7.31 0.96
CA ILE A 39 6.86 -6.75 2.19
C ILE A 39 7.40 -5.34 1.95
N SER A 40 8.05 -5.07 0.81
CA SER A 40 8.61 -3.75 0.46
C SER A 40 7.55 -2.66 0.26
N TYR A 41 6.29 -3.00 -0.05
CA TYR A 41 5.20 -2.01 -0.05
C TYR A 41 4.71 -1.65 1.36
N ASN A 42 5.00 -2.50 2.36
CA ASN A 42 4.56 -2.34 3.74
C ASN A 42 5.68 -1.89 4.69
N ASP A 43 6.95 -2.07 4.31
CA ASP A 43 8.08 -1.54 5.06
C ASP A 43 8.20 -0.02 4.85
N ASP A 44 7.89 0.70 5.94
CA ASP A 44 8.35 2.06 6.24
C ASP A 44 7.65 3.25 5.55
N LEU A 45 6.33 3.22 5.42
CA LEU A 45 5.60 4.50 5.42
C LEU A 45 5.29 4.88 6.86
N GLU A 46 6.08 5.81 7.41
CA GLU A 46 5.70 6.49 8.65
C GLU A 46 4.32 7.12 8.43
N GLU A 47 3.32 6.56 9.10
CA GLU A 47 1.95 7.05 9.08
C GLU A 47 1.83 8.23 10.04
N ASP A 48 1.11 9.28 9.62
CA ASP A 48 0.77 10.37 10.52
C ASP A 48 -0.34 9.98 11.51
N GLU A 49 -0.67 10.86 12.47
CA GLU A 49 -1.69 10.63 13.50
C GLU A 49 -3.10 10.31 12.94
N TYR A 50 -3.32 10.49 11.63
CA TYR A 50 -4.57 10.17 10.93
C TYR A 50 -4.44 8.97 9.99
N GLY A 51 -3.34 8.21 10.06
CA GLY A 51 -3.09 7.03 9.22
C GLY A 51 -2.76 7.38 7.77
N ILE A 52 -2.37 8.63 7.48
CA ILE A 52 -1.98 9.03 6.13
C ILE A 52 -0.47 8.82 5.98
N PRO A 53 -0.03 8.07 4.94
CA PRO A 53 1.38 7.95 4.64
C PRO A 53 2.05 9.32 4.47
N ILE A 54 3.04 9.65 5.30
CA ILE A 54 3.71 10.96 5.29
C ILE A 54 4.24 11.30 3.89
N LYS A 55 4.79 10.32 3.19
CA LYS A 55 5.34 10.46 1.83
C LYS A 55 4.34 11.01 0.80
N TYR A 56 3.05 10.71 0.97
CA TYR A 56 2.00 11.07 0.01
C TYR A 56 0.96 12.04 0.58
N ARG A 57 1.15 12.52 1.82
CA ARG A 57 0.17 13.36 2.53
C ARG A 57 -0.21 14.60 1.73
N GLU A 58 0.78 15.32 1.19
CA GLU A 58 0.52 16.55 0.43
C GLU A 58 -0.24 16.29 -0.87
N GLU A 59 0.10 15.22 -1.58
CA GLU A 59 -0.56 14.80 -2.82
C GLU A 59 -2.01 14.39 -2.55
N ILE A 60 -2.25 13.57 -1.53
CA ILE A 60 -3.58 13.15 -1.09
C ILE A 60 -4.41 14.38 -0.67
N MET A 61 -3.82 15.32 0.08
CA MET A 61 -4.50 16.53 0.52
C MET A 61 -4.82 17.47 -0.65
N ALA A 62 -3.92 17.59 -1.64
CA ALA A 62 -4.15 18.38 -2.84
C ALA A 62 -5.32 17.83 -3.66
N MET A 63 -5.34 16.52 -3.92
CA MET A 63 -6.44 15.86 -4.62
C MET A 63 -7.79 16.04 -3.91
N SER A 64 -7.80 15.90 -2.58
CA SER A 64 -9.01 16.09 -1.77
C SER A 64 -9.53 17.53 -1.86
N LYS A 65 -8.65 18.53 -1.76
CA LYS A 65 -9.02 19.95 -1.90
C LYS A 65 -9.56 20.27 -3.29
N GLU A 66 -8.95 19.73 -4.34
CA GLU A 66 -9.41 19.94 -5.72
C GLU A 66 -10.80 19.32 -5.95
N SER A 67 -10.98 18.07 -5.54
CA SER A 67 -12.28 17.38 -5.66
C SER A 67 -13.38 18.12 -4.89
N ASN A 68 -13.12 18.51 -3.64
CA ASN A 68 -14.07 19.28 -2.82
C ASN A 68 -14.42 20.64 -3.44
N ARG A 69 -13.45 21.35 -4.01
CA ARG A 69 -13.71 22.62 -4.71
C ARG A 69 -14.60 22.42 -5.93
N ASN A 70 -14.35 21.39 -6.73
CA ASN A 70 -15.15 21.10 -7.91
C ASN A 70 -16.60 20.72 -7.57
N ILE A 71 -16.79 19.88 -6.54
CA ILE A 71 -18.12 19.52 -6.04
C ILE A 71 -18.86 20.77 -5.54
N ALA A 72 -18.21 21.60 -4.72
CA ALA A 72 -18.80 22.83 -4.21
C ALA A 72 -19.19 23.81 -5.33
N ARG A 73 -18.36 23.92 -6.38
CA ARG A 73 -18.68 24.76 -7.55
C ARG A 73 -19.94 24.28 -8.26
N ARG A 74 -20.02 22.99 -8.58
CA ARG A 74 -21.21 22.40 -9.23
C ARG A 74 -22.48 22.60 -8.39
N TRP A 75 -22.40 22.38 -7.09
CA TRP A 75 -23.53 22.60 -6.19
C TRP A 75 -24.02 24.05 -6.23
N ARG A 76 -23.11 25.03 -6.19
CA ARG A 76 -23.49 26.45 -6.26
C ARG A 76 -24.16 26.81 -7.59
N GLU A 77 -23.66 26.27 -8.70
CA GLU A 77 -24.25 26.45 -10.02
C GLU A 77 -25.67 25.86 -10.10
N ASP A 78 -25.88 24.67 -9.54
CA ASP A 78 -27.20 24.03 -9.49
C ASP A 78 -28.19 24.78 -8.60
N LEU A 79 -27.72 25.32 -7.46
CA LEU A 79 -28.52 26.20 -6.61
C LEU A 79 -28.90 27.50 -7.32
N ALA A 80 -27.97 28.10 -8.06
CA ALA A 80 -28.23 29.32 -8.82
C ALA A 80 -29.29 29.09 -9.90
N LYS A 81 -29.16 28.01 -10.68
CA LYS A 81 -30.16 27.61 -11.70
C LYS A 81 -31.54 27.33 -11.09
N LYS A 82 -31.59 26.71 -9.90
CA LYS A 82 -32.87 26.50 -9.18
C LYS A 82 -33.51 27.82 -8.74
N LYS A 83 -32.72 28.77 -8.26
CA LYS A 83 -33.22 30.10 -7.85
C LYS A 83 -33.75 30.90 -9.04
N GLU A 84 -33.03 30.89 -10.16
CA GLU A 84 -33.43 31.56 -11.40
C GLU A 84 -34.77 31.01 -11.93
N LYS A 85 -34.96 29.69 -11.92
CA LYS A 85 -36.22 29.05 -12.31
C LYS A 85 -37.40 29.33 -11.38
N GLN A 86 -37.15 29.69 -10.12
CA GLN A 86 -38.22 30.03 -9.16
C GLN A 86 -38.58 31.52 -9.18
N ALA A 87 -37.77 32.36 -9.83
CA ALA A 87 -37.98 33.81 -9.93
C ALA A 87 -38.72 34.22 -11.22
N ILE A 88 -39.08 33.26 -12.07
CA ILE A 88 -39.91 33.40 -13.28
C ILE A 88 -41.28 32.78 -12.98
#